data_AF-A0A8H4BLN7-F1
#
_entry.id   AF-A0A8H4BLN7-F1
#
_cell.length_a   1.000
_cell.length_b   1.000
_cell.length_c   1.000
_cell.angle_alpha   90.00
_cell.angle_beta   90.00
_cell.angle_gamma   90.00
#
_symmetry.space_group_name_H-M   'P 1'
#
loop_
_entity.id
_entity.type
_entity.pdbx_description
1 polymer ?
#
loop_
_entity_poly.entity_id
_entity_poly.type
_entity_poly.pdbx_seq_one_letter_code
_entity_poly.pdbx_strand_id
1 'polypeptide(L)'
;MNFDFQYVKPVFDILNSTQVPLLNRGESHITVISPPEFGVLATAGITIDQVNQIALKEKIQSSKVKIVCLGKEDVNGKIVYQLIVSAPNLVTIREKVFQLFAKQGILATYHCWLYFWRLVHPRRRLQGRKCML
;
A
#
# COMPACT_ATOMS: atom_id res chain seq x y z
N MET A 1 3.61 -2.06 9.31
CA MET A 1 3.74 -3.40 9.93
C MET A 1 5.18 -3.84 9.74
N ASN A 2 5.87 -4.21 10.82
CA ASN A 2 7.22 -4.77 10.70
C ASN A 2 7.09 -6.21 10.20
N PHE A 3 7.83 -6.54 9.16
CA PHE A 3 7.88 -7.87 8.57
C PHE A 3 9.30 -8.38 8.76
N ASP A 4 9.47 -9.62 9.20
CA ASP A 4 10.80 -10.13 9.47
C ASP A 4 11.61 -10.26 8.17
N PHE A 5 12.74 -9.57 8.14
CA PHE A 5 13.64 -9.54 6.99
C PHE A 5 14.21 -10.92 6.67
N GLN A 6 14.23 -11.86 7.62
CA GLN A 6 14.67 -13.24 7.39
C GLN A 6 13.90 -13.92 6.24
N TYR A 7 12.60 -13.64 6.08
CA TYR A 7 11.80 -14.21 4.99
C TYR A 7 12.06 -13.55 3.63
N VAL A 8 12.61 -12.33 3.63
CA VAL A 8 12.94 -11.57 2.42
C VAL A 8 14.38 -11.81 1.98
N LYS A 9 15.26 -12.11 2.93
CA LYS A 9 16.70 -12.28 2.72
C LYS A 9 17.06 -13.23 1.56
N PRO A 10 16.43 -14.42 1.39
CA PRO A 10 16.77 -15.31 0.28
C PRO A 10 16.50 -14.69 -1.10
N VAL A 11 15.39 -13.94 -1.22
CA VAL A 11 15.05 -13.24 -2.48
C VAL A 11 16.04 -12.11 -2.73
N PHE A 12 16.41 -11.38 -1.67
CA PHE A 12 17.42 -10.33 -1.74
C PHE A 12 18.79 -10.87 -2.19
N ASP A 13 19.25 -11.98 -1.60
CA ASP A 13 20.55 -12.58 -1.90
C ASP A 13 20.62 -13.04 -3.37
N ILE A 14 19.54 -13.62 -3.90
CA ILE A 14 19.44 -14.01 -5.31
C ILE A 14 19.55 -12.77 -6.21
N LEU A 15 18.82 -11.70 -5.91
CA LEU A 15 18.86 -10.48 -6.73
C LEU A 15 20.22 -9.79 -6.66
N ASN A 16 20.83 -9.76 -5.49
CA ASN A 16 22.13 -9.13 -5.26
C ASN A 16 23.25 -9.80 -6.07
N SER A 17 23.11 -11.09 -6.40
CA SER A 17 24.09 -11.85 -7.18
C SER A 17 24.06 -11.58 -8.69
N THR A 18 23.07 -10.85 -9.21
CA THR A 18 22.81 -10.80 -10.67
C THR A 18 23.44 -9.63 -11.45
N GLN A 19 23.82 -8.49 -10.84
CA GLN A 19 24.51 -7.43 -11.60
C GLN A 19 25.12 -6.27 -10.79
N VAL A 20 24.40 -5.71 -9.81
CA VAL A 20 24.83 -4.55 -9.00
C VAL A 20 24.33 -4.73 -7.57
N PRO A 21 25.14 -4.43 -6.53
CA PRO A 21 24.70 -4.61 -5.16
C PRO A 21 23.46 -3.76 -4.86
N LEU A 22 22.39 -4.42 -4.43
CA LEU A 22 21.15 -3.76 -4.04
C LEU A 22 21.34 -3.09 -2.69
N LEU A 23 20.96 -1.82 -2.59
CA LEU A 23 20.94 -1.11 -1.32
C LEU A 23 19.74 -1.59 -0.50
N ASN A 24 19.99 -2.13 0.70
CA ASN A 24 18.96 -2.45 1.67
C ASN A 24 19.22 -1.71 2.99
N ARG A 25 18.19 -1.61 3.83
CA ARG A 25 18.27 -1.01 5.17
C ARG A 25 18.20 -2.05 6.29
N GLY A 26 18.29 -3.35 5.95
CA GLY A 26 18.06 -4.45 6.90
C GLY A 26 16.63 -4.56 7.44
N GLU A 27 15.70 -3.73 6.95
CA GLU A 27 14.30 -3.70 7.38
C GLU A 27 13.37 -4.10 6.25
N SER A 28 12.32 -4.85 6.59
CA SER A 28 11.17 -5.03 5.72
C SER A 28 9.91 -4.59 6.42
N HIS A 29 9.14 -3.72 5.76
CA HIS A 29 7.84 -3.31 6.25
C HIS A 29 6.84 -3.29 5.11
N ILE A 30 5.58 -3.57 5.44
CA ILE A 30 4.47 -3.40 4.51
C ILE A 30 3.82 -2.06 4.85
N THR A 31 3.88 -1.15 3.88
CA THR A 31 3.20 0.15 3.94
C THR A 31 1.74 -0.04 3.58
N VAL A 32 0.87 0.01 4.60
CA VAL A 32 -0.58 -0.12 4.42
C VAL A 32 -1.21 1.21 4.03
N ILE A 33 -0.69 2.33 4.52
CA ILE A 33 -1.04 3.70 4.11
C ILE A 33 0.27 4.46 4.00
N SER A 34 0.51 5.05 2.83
CA SER A 34 1.70 5.86 2.58
C SER A 34 1.56 7.27 3.15
N PRO A 35 2.67 7.97 3.45
CA PRO A 35 2.61 9.37 3.89
C PRO A 35 1.77 10.31 3.00
N PRO A 36 1.87 10.28 1.65
CA PRO A 36 1.02 11.12 0.81
C PRO A 36 -0.47 10.70 0.86
N GLU A 37 -0.78 9.40 1.00
CA GLU A 37 -2.16 8.95 1.20
C GLU A 37 -2.72 9.48 2.54
N PHE A 38 -1.93 9.43 3.62
CA PHE A 38 -2.36 9.97 4.91
C PHE A 38 -2.55 11.49 4.87
N GLY A 39 -1.74 12.22 4.11
CA GLY A 39 -1.96 13.66 3.89
C GLY A 39 -3.37 13.97 3.37
N VAL A 40 -3.89 13.16 2.44
CA VAL A 40 -5.26 13.30 1.91
C VAL A 40 -6.32 12.90 2.94
N LEU A 41 -6.05 11.89 3.78
CA LEU A 41 -6.97 11.51 4.87
C LEU A 41 -7.04 12.63 5.92
N ALA A 42 -5.90 13.22 6.26
CA ALA A 42 -5.77 14.29 7.24
C ALA A 42 -6.51 15.56 6.82
N THR A 43 -6.53 15.91 5.53
CA THR A 43 -7.32 17.06 5.04
C THR A 43 -8.82 16.86 5.19
N ALA A 44 -9.31 15.62 5.24
CA ALA A 44 -10.70 15.29 5.53
C ALA A 44 -11.02 15.20 7.05
N GLY A 45 -10.05 15.52 7.92
CA GLY A 45 -10.24 15.47 9.36
C GLY A 45 -10.01 14.09 9.98
N ILE A 46 -9.46 13.12 9.22
CA ILE A 46 -9.07 11.83 9.78
C ILE A 46 -7.77 11.99 10.57
N THR A 47 -7.81 11.58 11.83
CA THR A 47 -6.61 11.56 12.68
C THR A 47 -5.86 10.24 12.55
N ILE A 48 -4.56 10.27 12.85
CA ILE A 48 -3.74 9.06 12.89
C ILE A 48 -4.27 8.05 13.93
N ASP A 49 -4.85 8.54 15.02
CA ASP A 49 -5.44 7.70 16.07
C ASP A 49 -6.64 6.89 15.57
N GLN A 50 -7.49 7.48 14.73
CA GLN A 50 -8.60 6.76 14.13
C GLN A 50 -8.12 5.63 13.20
N VAL A 51 -7.06 5.90 12.42
CA VAL A 51 -6.40 4.88 11.58
C VAL A 51 -5.79 3.78 12.45
N ASN A 52 -5.09 4.15 13.52
CA ASN A 52 -4.48 3.21 14.45
C ASN A 52 -5.53 2.33 15.15
N GLN A 53 -6.67 2.90 15.56
CA GLN A 53 -7.77 2.15 16.16
C GLN A 53 -8.33 1.09 15.20
N ILE A 54 -8.50 1.44 13.92
CA ILE A 54 -8.90 0.47 12.88
C ILE A 54 -7.84 -0.63 12.77
N ALA A 55 -6.56 -0.27 12.66
CA ALA A 55 -5.47 -1.24 12.54
C ALA A 55 -5.38 -2.21 13.74
N LEU A 56 -5.57 -1.70 14.96
CA LEU A 56 -5.59 -2.51 16.18
C LEU A 56 -6.81 -3.44 16.22
N LYS A 57 -7.99 -2.94 15.87
CA LYS A 57 -9.24 -3.72 15.83
C LYS A 57 -9.16 -4.88 14.84
N GLU A 58 -8.55 -4.64 13.68
CA GLU A 58 -8.32 -5.67 12.66
C GLU A 58 -7.11 -6.55 12.95
N LYS A 59 -6.42 -6.35 14.07
CA LYS A 59 -5.25 -7.12 14.51
C LYS A 59 -4.14 -7.13 13.44
N ILE A 60 -3.75 -5.94 12.96
CA ILE A 60 -2.75 -5.76 11.89
C ILE A 60 -1.49 -6.61 12.07
N GLN A 61 -0.99 -6.77 13.30
CA GLN A 61 0.23 -7.54 13.60
C GLN A 61 0.06 -9.06 13.41
N SER A 62 -1.17 -9.57 13.44
CA SER A 62 -1.48 -10.98 13.18
C SER A 62 -1.81 -11.28 11.71
N SER A 63 -1.65 -10.29 10.83
CA SER A 63 -1.97 -10.43 9.41
C SER A 63 -1.07 -11.46 8.75
N LYS A 64 -1.68 -12.46 8.11
CA LYS A 64 -0.96 -13.41 7.28
C LYS A 64 -0.60 -12.77 5.95
N VAL A 65 0.68 -12.86 5.59
CA VAL A 65 1.24 -12.31 4.36
C VAL A 65 1.78 -13.47 3.53
N LYS A 66 1.41 -13.52 2.25
CA LYS A 66 1.97 -14.46 1.28
C LYS A 66 2.67 -13.67 0.18
N ILE A 67 3.95 -13.94 -0.05
CA ILE A 67 4.69 -13.37 -1.19
C ILE A 67 4.15 -14.03 -2.47
N VAL A 68 3.74 -13.22 -3.44
CA VAL A 68 3.15 -13.67 -4.70
C VAL A 68 4.19 -13.62 -5.81
N CYS A 69 4.84 -12.46 -5.99
CA CYS A 69 5.85 -12.27 -7.01
C CYS A 69 6.79 -11.10 -6.69
N LEU A 70 7.84 -10.99 -7.50
CA LEU A 70 8.75 -9.86 -7.49
C LEU A 70 8.38 -8.89 -8.62
N GLY A 71 8.09 -7.65 -8.27
CA GLY A 71 7.98 -6.54 -9.19
C GLY A 71 9.35 -5.91 -9.44
N LYS A 72 9.59 -5.50 -10.69
CA LYS A 72 10.74 -4.71 -11.11
C LYS A 72 10.22 -3.45 -11.79
N GLU A 73 10.72 -2.30 -11.38
CA GLU A 73 10.37 -1.00 -11.96
C GLU A 73 11.64 -0.20 -12.24
N ASP A 74 11.62 0.65 -13.27
CA ASP A 74 12.67 1.63 -13.52
C ASP A 74 12.14 3.01 -13.16
N VAL A 75 12.71 3.59 -12.10
CA VAL A 75 12.36 4.91 -11.59
C VAL A 75 13.54 5.84 -11.83
N ASN A 76 13.43 6.69 -12.86
CA ASN A 76 14.46 7.68 -13.22
C ASN A 76 15.86 7.06 -13.43
N GLY A 77 15.93 5.91 -14.12
CA GLY A 77 17.18 5.18 -14.37
C GLY A 77 17.66 4.33 -13.20
N LYS A 78 16.86 4.19 -12.15
CA LYS A 78 17.13 3.32 -11.00
C LYS A 78 16.18 2.15 -11.02
N ILE A 79 16.74 0.95 -11.10
CA ILE A 79 15.96 -0.29 -11.00
C ILE A 79 15.56 -0.48 -9.53
N VAL A 80 14.26 -0.55 -9.27
CA VAL A 80 13.66 -0.81 -7.97
C VAL A 80 12.96 -2.15 -8.00
N TYR A 81 13.24 -2.99 -7.00
CA TYR A 81 12.56 -4.26 -6.80
C TYR A 81 11.58 -4.14 -5.65
N GLN A 82 10.36 -4.65 -5.85
CA GLN A 82 9.29 -4.61 -4.86
C GLN A 82 8.69 -6.02 -4.69
N LEU A 83 8.51 -6.46 -3.46
CA LEU A 83 7.78 -7.71 -3.21
C LEU A 83 6.29 -7.45 -3.25
N ILE A 84 5.61 -8.14 -4.16
CA ILE A 84 4.15 -8.12 -4.23
C ILE A 84 3.62 -9.21 -3.33
N VAL A 85 2.78 -8.80 -2.38
CA VAL A 85 2.24 -9.68 -1.35
C VAL A 85 0.71 -9.73 -1.39
N SER A 86 0.16 -10.88 -1.07
CA SER A 86 -1.26 -11.07 -0.81
C SER A 86 -1.48 -11.10 0.70
N ALA A 87 -2.28 -10.15 1.20
CA ALA A 87 -2.62 -10.06 2.61
C ALA A 87 -4.07 -9.52 2.75
N PRO A 88 -5.09 -10.42 2.76
CA PRO A 88 -6.49 -10.01 2.77
C PRO A 88 -6.86 -9.08 3.94
N ASN A 89 -6.29 -9.32 5.13
CA ASN A 89 -6.53 -8.48 6.31
C ASN A 89 -6.06 -7.03 6.08
N LEU A 90 -4.88 -6.84 5.48
CA LEU A 90 -4.36 -5.49 5.19
C LEU A 90 -5.25 -4.74 4.19
N VAL A 91 -5.88 -5.47 3.26
CA VAL A 91 -6.88 -4.90 2.34
C VAL A 91 -8.13 -4.47 3.13
N THR A 92 -8.64 -5.31 4.04
CA THR A 92 -9.77 -4.96 4.91
C THR A 92 -9.50 -3.72 5.77
N ILE A 93 -8.28 -3.55 6.28
CA ILE A 93 -7.86 -2.33 7.00
C ILE A 93 -7.98 -1.11 6.07
N ARG A 94 -7.43 -1.20 4.85
CA ARG A 94 -7.52 -0.11 3.86
C ARG A 94 -8.98 0.22 3.51
N GLU A 95 -9.83 -0.78 3.34
CA GLU A 95 -11.26 -0.59 3.07
C GLU A 95 -11.95 0.12 4.24
N LYS A 96 -11.66 -0.25 5.49
CA LYS A 96 -12.26 0.40 6.67
C LYS A 96 -11.81 1.85 6.84
N VAL A 97 -10.54 2.14 6.57
CA VAL A 97 -10.04 3.53 6.56
C VAL A 97 -10.70 4.31 5.43
N PHE A 98 -10.87 3.71 4.25
CA PHE A 98 -11.59 4.34 3.15
C PHE A 98 -13.06 4.59 3.48
N GLN A 99 -13.73 3.68 4.18
CA GLN A 99 -15.11 3.89 4.64
C GLN A 99 -15.21 5.04 5.66
N LEU A 100 -14.23 5.16 6.56
CA LEU A 100 -14.14 6.31 7.47
C LEU A 100 -14.00 7.61 6.68
N PHE A 101 -13.11 7.62 5.68
CA PHE A 101 -12.93 8.75 4.76
C PHE A 101 -14.18 9.09 3.98
N ALA A 102 -14.87 8.10 3.41
CA ALA A 102 -16.10 8.33 2.66
C ALA A 102 -17.22 8.91 3.53
N LYS A 103 -17.31 8.51 4.81
CA LYS A 103 -18.30 9.04 5.75
C LYS A 103 -18.05 10.50 6.11
N GLN A 104 -16.79 10.91 6.22
CA GLN A 104 -16.40 12.31 6.49
C GLN A 104 -16.35 13.15 5.20
N GLY A 105 -16.03 12.50 4.07
CA GLY A 105 -15.72 13.08 2.76
C GLY A 105 -16.93 13.40 1.88
N ILE A 106 -18.17 13.36 2.38
CA ILE A 106 -19.30 14.01 1.70
C ILE A 106 -19.05 15.54 1.54
N LEU A 107 -18.04 16.09 2.25
CA LEU A 107 -17.54 17.46 2.12
C LEU A 107 -16.23 17.63 1.30
N ALA A 108 -15.54 16.56 0.89
CA ALA A 108 -14.22 16.64 0.23
C ALA A 108 -14.23 15.92 -1.13
N THR A 109 -14.75 16.64 -2.10
CA THR A 109 -15.12 16.16 -3.43
C THR A 109 -13.93 15.85 -4.37
N TYR A 110 -14.08 14.73 -5.09
CA TYR A 110 -13.57 14.36 -6.43
C TYR A 110 -12.13 13.87 -6.71
N HIS A 111 -11.10 14.11 -5.89
CA HIS A 111 -9.72 13.76 -6.33
C HIS A 111 -9.20 12.35 -5.95
N CYS A 112 -9.89 11.61 -5.07
CA CYS A 112 -9.38 10.34 -4.51
C CYS A 112 -9.78 9.07 -5.30
N TRP A 113 -10.76 9.17 -6.21
CA TRP A 113 -11.39 7.98 -6.82
C TRP A 113 -10.49 7.20 -7.81
N LEU A 114 -9.53 7.86 -8.48
CA LEU A 114 -8.71 7.25 -9.53
C LEU A 114 -7.60 6.32 -9.02
N TYR A 115 -7.05 6.56 -7.83
CA TYR A 115 -5.94 5.76 -7.29
C TYR A 115 -6.40 4.45 -6.62
N PHE A 116 -7.53 4.48 -5.91
CA PHE A 116 -8.03 3.30 -5.18
C PHE A 116 -8.54 2.20 -6.12
N TRP A 117 -9.29 2.57 -7.17
CA TRP A 117 -9.87 1.58 -8.10
C TRP A 117 -8.82 0.80 -8.88
N ARG A 118 -7.68 1.44 -9.20
CA ARG A 118 -6.56 0.82 -9.91
C ARG A 118 -5.77 -0.18 -9.04
N LEU A 119 -5.76 0.02 -7.72
CA LEU A 119 -5.07 -0.86 -6.76
C LEU A 119 -5.93 -2.07 -6.34
N VAL A 120 -7.25 -1.92 -6.25
CA VAL A 120 -8.15 -3.01 -5.80
C VAL A 120 -8.56 -3.93 -6.96
N HIS A 121 -8.65 -3.43 -8.20
CA HIS A 121 -9.06 -4.22 -9.36
C HIS A 121 -8.21 -3.96 -10.62
N PRO A 122 -7.02 -4.57 -10.75
CA PRO A 122 -6.13 -4.33 -11.90
C PRO A 122 -6.66 -4.83 -13.26
N ARG A 123 -7.79 -5.56 -13.29
CA ARG A 123 -8.36 -6.18 -14.51
C ARG A 123 -9.65 -5.56 -15.06
N ARG A 124 -10.13 -4.43 -14.53
CA ARG A 124 -11.28 -3.72 -15.14
C ARG A 124 -10.80 -2.48 -15.87
N ARG A 125 -10.80 -2.54 -17.21
CA ARG A 125 -10.66 -1.35 -18.07
C ARG A 125 -11.72 -0.33 -17.63
N LEU A 126 -11.26 0.85 -17.23
CA LEU A 126 -12.10 2.03 -17.03
C LEU A 126 -12.65 2.44 -18.39
N GLN A 127 -13.84 1.97 -18.72
CA GLN A 127 -14.60 2.52 -19.84
C GLN A 127 -15.26 3.81 -19.33
N GLY A 128 -14.57 4.91 -19.65
CA GLY A 128 -15.01 6.30 -19.68
C GLY A 128 -16.12 6.74 -18.73
N ARG A 129 -15.76 7.51 -17.70
CA ARG A 129 -16.48 8.75 -17.37
C ARG A 129 -15.47 9.82 -16.99
N LYS A 130 -15.42 10.87 -17.81
CA LYS A 130 -14.86 12.18 -17.45
C LYS A 130 -15.61 12.67 -16.20
N CYS A 131 -14.90 13.05 -15.16
CA CYS A 131 -15.42 14.01 -14.19
C CYS A 131 -14.58 15.28 -14.32
N MET A 132 -15.32 16.36 -14.51
CA MET A 132 -14.93 17.70 -14.93
C MET A 132 -14.95 18.58 -13.67
N LEU A 133 -13.92 19.42 -13.55
CA LEU A 133 -13.67 20.48 -12.55
C LEU A 133 -13.32 20.02 -11.12
#